data_AF-L8JEF5-F1
#
_entry.id   AF-L8JEF5-F1
#
_cell.length_a   1.000
_cell.length_b   1.000
_cell.length_c   1.000
_cell.angle_alpha   90.00
_cell.angle_beta   90.00
_cell.angle_gamma   90.00
#
_symmetry.space_group_name_H-M   'P 1'
#
loop_
_entity.id
_entity.type
_entity.pdbx_description
1 polymer ?
#
loop_
_entity_poly.entity_id
_entity_poly.type
_entity_poly.pdbx_seq_one_letter_code
_entity_poly.pdbx_strand_id
1 'polypeptide(L)'
;MDSNAQHALVEFLSGFDIAIPDTLAKGFAQELGSIRCALPRHVIEKSALDKRVTAQWQQVQNDTAQLEVSWNAQWLSLALPIKVVNDLKDHIFLLNLLAPSPLSNQVVLDKHQQVWLVSQLPLAEVRIHILNQHIDWLIERAAASQNNG
;
A
#
# COMPACT_ATOMS: atom_id res chain seq x y z
N MET A 1 -14.22 13.53 0.72
CA MET A 1 -14.15 12.36 -0.18
C MET A 1 -15.56 11.97 -0.63
N ASP A 2 -15.73 11.34 -1.81
CA ASP A 2 -17.03 10.80 -2.27
C ASP A 2 -17.55 9.74 -1.29
N SER A 3 -18.87 9.67 -1.05
CA SER A 3 -19.46 8.77 -0.05
C SER A 3 -19.27 7.28 -0.39
N ASN A 4 -19.26 6.92 -1.67
CA ASN A 4 -19.03 5.54 -2.09
C ASN A 4 -17.57 5.14 -1.92
N ALA A 5 -16.64 6.04 -2.27
CA ALA A 5 -15.22 5.84 -2.03
C ALA A 5 -14.93 5.70 -0.53
N GLN A 6 -15.57 6.52 0.31
CA GLN A 6 -15.48 6.42 1.76
C GLN A 6 -15.98 5.08 2.27
N HIS A 7 -17.16 4.64 1.85
CA HIS A 7 -17.73 3.36 2.28
C HIS A 7 -16.84 2.18 1.89
N ALA A 8 -16.37 2.15 0.63
CA ALA A 8 -15.48 1.10 0.15
C ALA A 8 -14.14 1.07 0.91
N LEU A 9 -13.58 2.24 1.24
CA LEU A 9 -12.35 2.32 2.02
C LEU A 9 -12.55 1.89 3.48
N VAL A 10 -13.66 2.29 4.11
CA VAL A 10 -14.00 1.84 5.47
C VAL A 10 -14.19 0.33 5.50
N GLU A 11 -14.89 -0.24 4.53
CA GLU A 11 -15.09 -1.69 4.41
C GLU A 11 -13.75 -2.43 4.21
N PHE A 12 -12.91 -1.93 3.30
CA PHE A 12 -11.56 -2.46 3.07
C PHE A 12 -10.70 -2.44 4.34
N LEU A 13 -10.64 -1.31 5.05
CA LEU A 13 -9.85 -1.17 6.28
C LEU A 13 -10.45 -1.93 7.47
N SER A 14 -11.75 -2.15 7.50
CA SER A 14 -12.38 -3.00 8.52
C SER A 14 -11.93 -4.45 8.39
N GLY A 15 -11.61 -4.89 7.16
CA GLY A 15 -10.97 -6.19 6.91
C GLY A 15 -9.56 -6.32 7.47
N PHE A 16 -9.00 -5.23 8.01
CA PHE A 16 -7.67 -5.23 8.62
C PHE A 16 -7.71 -5.50 10.13
N ASP A 17 -8.88 -5.79 10.71
CA ASP A 17 -9.11 -5.88 12.16
C ASP A 17 -8.71 -4.60 12.91
N ILE A 18 -8.63 -3.49 12.19
CA ILE A 18 -8.38 -2.18 12.75
C ILE A 18 -9.73 -1.62 13.14
N ALA A 19 -9.98 -1.48 14.43
CA ALA A 19 -11.07 -0.64 14.90
C ALA A 19 -10.82 0.75 14.29
N ILE A 20 -11.67 1.18 13.36
CA ILE A 20 -11.60 2.51 12.75
C ILE A 20 -12.21 3.45 13.79
N PRO A 21 -11.42 4.16 14.63
CA PRO A 21 -11.98 5.10 15.58
C PRO A 21 -12.87 6.12 14.87
N ASP A 22 -13.87 6.66 15.55
CA ASP A 22 -14.77 7.69 14.99
C ASP A 22 -13.99 8.91 14.44
N THR A 23 -12.76 9.12 14.91
CA THR A 23 -11.82 10.12 14.39
C THR A 23 -11.40 9.86 12.95
N LEU A 24 -11.27 8.61 12.52
CA LEU A 24 -10.96 8.21 11.15
C LEU A 24 -12.17 8.42 10.21
N ALA A 25 -13.37 8.07 10.66
CA ALA A 25 -14.60 8.35 9.92
C ALA A 25 -14.81 9.86 9.69
N LYS A 26 -14.46 10.70 10.68
CA LYS A 26 -14.41 12.16 10.55
C LYS A 26 -13.26 12.63 9.65
N GLY A 27 -12.13 11.93 9.66
CA GLY A 27 -11.00 12.23 8.78
C GLY A 27 -11.40 12.23 7.31
N PHE A 28 -12.15 11.21 6.87
CA PHE A 28 -12.60 11.08 5.48
C PHE A 28 -13.56 12.19 4.99
N ALA A 29 -14.17 12.94 5.93
CA ALA A 29 -14.96 14.11 5.60
C ALA A 29 -14.11 15.32 5.14
N GLN A 30 -12.79 15.28 5.37
CA GLN A 30 -11.86 16.31 4.91
C GLN A 30 -11.55 16.16 3.41
N GLU A 31 -11.28 17.28 2.73
CA GLU A 31 -10.90 17.30 1.29
C GLU A 31 -9.55 16.65 1.02
N LEU A 32 -8.63 16.73 1.99
CA LEU A 32 -7.30 16.13 1.97
C LEU A 32 -7.09 15.44 3.31
N GLY A 33 -6.51 14.24 3.32
CA GLY A 33 -6.09 13.58 4.54
C GLY A 33 -5.21 12.37 4.30
N SER A 34 -4.62 11.88 5.38
CA SER A 34 -3.75 10.71 5.38
C SER A 34 -3.89 9.95 6.68
N ILE A 35 -3.86 8.62 6.59
CA ILE A 35 -3.98 7.72 7.72
C ILE A 35 -2.90 6.65 7.58
N ARG A 36 -2.36 6.21 8.72
CA ARG A 36 -1.42 5.09 8.75
C ARG A 36 -2.03 3.97 9.55
N CYS A 37 -1.93 2.77 9.01
CA CYS A 37 -2.53 1.59 9.58
C CYS A 37 -1.58 0.40 9.45
N ALA A 38 -1.60 -0.52 10.41
CA ALA A 38 -0.79 -1.72 10.31
C ALA A 38 -1.34 -2.62 9.20
N LEU A 39 -0.47 -3.19 8.36
CA LEU A 39 -0.87 -4.18 7.37
C LEU A 39 -0.95 -5.55 8.06
N PRO A 40 -2.15 -6.13 8.24
CA PRO A 40 -2.30 -7.33 9.05
C PRO A 40 -1.78 -8.55 8.31
N ARG A 41 -1.19 -9.47 9.08
CA ARG A 41 -0.58 -10.71 8.57
C ARG A 41 -1.51 -11.50 7.64
N HIS A 42 -2.79 -11.63 7.96
CA HIS A 42 -3.73 -12.38 7.14
C HIS A 42 -3.98 -11.75 5.77
N VAL A 43 -3.81 -10.43 5.60
CA VAL A 43 -3.91 -9.76 4.30
C VAL A 43 -2.73 -10.15 3.42
N ILE A 44 -1.53 -10.18 3.98
CA ILE A 44 -0.31 -10.65 3.28
C ILE A 44 -0.41 -12.13 2.92
N GLU A 45 -0.96 -12.95 3.82
CA GLU A 45 -1.14 -14.39 3.59
C GLU A 45 -2.26 -14.72 2.60
N LYS A 46 -3.26 -13.85 2.48
CA LYS A 46 -4.38 -13.99 1.52
C LYS A 46 -4.04 -13.46 0.13
N SER A 47 -3.10 -12.53 0.03
CA SER A 47 -2.62 -12.07 -1.27
C SER A 47 -2.21 -13.30 -2.09
N ALA A 48 -2.59 -13.35 -3.37
CA ALA A 48 -2.45 -14.52 -4.25
C ALA A 48 -0.99 -14.89 -4.59
N LEU A 49 -0.06 -14.49 -3.73
CA LEU A 49 1.36 -14.70 -3.80
C LEU A 49 1.73 -16.16 -3.55
N ASP A 50 2.81 -16.57 -4.23
CA ASP A 50 3.54 -17.79 -3.92
C ASP A 50 3.87 -17.79 -2.41
N LYS A 51 3.51 -18.87 -1.70
CA LYS A 51 3.77 -19.05 -0.26
C LYS A 51 5.21 -18.74 0.13
N ARG A 52 6.15 -18.88 -0.81
CA ARG A 52 7.57 -18.50 -0.64
C ARG A 52 7.74 -16.99 -0.43
N VAL A 53 7.05 -16.18 -1.21
CA VAL A 53 7.07 -14.71 -1.16
C VAL A 53 6.47 -14.22 0.15
N THR A 54 5.37 -14.84 0.60
CA THR A 54 4.73 -14.58 1.89
C THR A 54 5.68 -14.87 3.07
N ALA A 55 6.39 -16.01 3.03
CA ALA A 55 7.32 -16.40 4.09
C ALA A 55 8.56 -15.49 4.18
N GLN A 56 9.07 -15.02 3.04
CA GLN A 56 10.21 -14.10 2.98
C GLN A 56 9.85 -12.70 3.47
N TRP A 57 8.67 -12.19 3.08
CA TRP A 57 8.19 -10.91 3.58
C TRP A 57 8.01 -10.93 5.11
N GLN A 58 7.50 -12.05 5.67
CA GLN A 58 7.41 -12.27 7.12
C GLN A 58 8.78 -12.27 7.83
N GLN A 59 9.85 -12.74 7.19
CA GLN A 59 11.18 -12.75 7.79
C GLN A 59 11.82 -11.35 7.88
N VAL A 60 11.45 -10.43 6.99
CA VAL A 60 12.12 -9.12 6.86
C VAL A 60 11.29 -7.98 7.45
N GLN A 61 9.96 -8.04 7.35
CA GLN A 61 9.02 -7.07 7.92
C GLN A 61 8.22 -7.72 9.07
N ASN A 62 8.92 -8.13 10.14
CA ASN A 62 8.26 -8.49 11.40
C ASN A 62 7.46 -7.28 11.92
N ASP A 63 6.15 -7.49 12.13
CA ASP A 63 5.20 -6.72 12.95
C ASP A 63 5.00 -5.21 12.67
N THR A 64 5.63 -4.64 11.63
CA THR A 64 5.73 -3.16 11.46
C THR A 64 5.42 -2.63 10.06
N ALA A 65 4.95 -3.46 9.13
CA ALA A 65 4.51 -2.95 7.83
C ALA A 65 3.33 -2.00 8.03
N GLN A 66 3.55 -0.71 7.79
CA GLN A 66 2.52 0.32 7.87
C GLN A 66 2.07 0.68 6.46
N LEU A 67 0.79 0.51 6.19
CA LEU A 67 0.14 1.06 5.01
C LEU A 67 -0.23 2.51 5.31
N GLU A 68 0.20 3.43 4.46
CA GLU A 68 -0.33 4.79 4.45
C GLU A 68 -1.43 4.90 3.39
N VAL A 69 -2.60 5.37 3.80
CA VAL A 69 -3.70 5.69 2.91
C VAL A 69 -3.90 7.19 2.93
N SER A 70 -3.68 7.85 1.79
CA SER A 70 -3.88 9.29 1.64
C SER A 70 -4.89 9.58 0.55
N TRP A 71 -5.70 10.62 0.72
CA TRP A 71 -6.67 11.06 -0.29
C TRP A 71 -6.61 12.57 -0.47
N ASN A 72 -6.99 13.03 -1.65
CA ASN A 72 -7.32 14.41 -1.96
C ASN A 72 -8.67 14.47 -2.69
N ALA A 73 -9.03 15.62 -3.27
CA ALA A 73 -10.30 15.80 -3.98
C ALA A 73 -10.51 14.86 -5.19
N GLN A 74 -9.44 14.26 -5.74
CA GLN A 74 -9.50 13.48 -6.98
C GLN A 74 -8.97 12.06 -6.83
N TRP A 75 -8.01 11.82 -5.94
CA TRP A 75 -7.22 10.60 -5.89
C TRP A 75 -7.21 9.98 -4.49
N LEU A 76 -7.19 8.65 -4.46
CA LEU A 76 -6.74 7.86 -3.32
C LEU A 76 -5.34 7.30 -3.64
N SER A 77 -4.45 7.31 -2.66
CA SER A 77 -3.14 6.66 -2.74
C SER A 77 -2.98 5.68 -1.59
N LEU A 78 -2.52 4.47 -1.94
CA LEU A 78 -2.05 3.45 -1.01
C LEU A 78 -0.52 3.43 -1.11
N ALA A 79 0.17 3.62 0.01
CA ALA A 79 1.62 3.70 0.04
C ALA A 79 2.21 2.73 1.06
N LEU A 80 3.17 1.93 0.62
CA LEU A 80 3.85 0.93 1.43
C LEU A 80 5.35 1.25 1.47
N PRO A 81 5.94 1.52 2.64
CA PRO A 81 7.37 1.71 2.78
C PRO A 81 8.08 0.36 2.61
N ILE A 82 9.16 0.36 1.82
CA ILE A 82 10.00 -0.81 1.61
C ILE A 82 11.40 -0.55 2.14
N LYS A 83 11.99 -1.58 2.75
CA LYS A 83 13.38 -1.53 3.18
C LYS A 83 14.25 -1.94 2.02
N VAL A 84 14.95 -0.98 1.40
CA VAL A 84 15.89 -1.32 0.34
C VAL A 84 17.18 -1.81 0.97
N VAL A 85 17.58 -3.04 0.64
CA VAL A 85 18.85 -3.64 1.09
C VAL A 85 20.02 -3.22 0.18
N ASN A 86 19.72 -2.87 -1.08
CA ASN A 86 20.68 -2.46 -2.09
C ASN A 86 21.00 -0.95 -2.04
N ASP A 87 22.09 -0.53 -2.68
CA ASP A 87 22.39 0.91 -2.85
C ASP A 87 21.27 1.55 -3.68
N LEU A 88 20.69 2.65 -3.19
CA LEU A 88 19.66 3.43 -3.88
C LEU A 88 20.13 3.98 -5.24
N LYS A 89 21.44 3.93 -5.51
CA LYS A 89 22.05 4.24 -6.81
C LYS A 89 21.84 3.14 -7.86
N ASP A 90 21.32 1.97 -7.49
CA ASP A 90 20.95 0.93 -8.45
C ASP A 90 19.63 1.31 -9.15
N HIS A 91 19.76 2.04 -10.26
CA HIS A 91 18.64 2.43 -11.09
C HIS A 91 17.90 1.24 -11.71
N ILE A 92 18.56 0.10 -11.92
CA ILE A 92 17.92 -1.11 -12.47
C ILE A 92 16.97 -1.69 -11.43
N PHE A 93 17.41 -1.75 -10.17
CA PHE A 93 16.55 -2.14 -9.05
C PHE A 93 15.30 -1.24 -8.94
N LEU A 94 15.47 0.09 -8.98
CA LEU A 94 14.34 1.03 -8.90
C LEU A 94 13.38 0.91 -10.09
N LEU A 95 13.89 0.68 -11.31
CA LEU A 95 13.07 0.45 -12.50
C LEU A 95 12.32 -0.89 -12.42
N ASN A 96 12.91 -1.92 -11.83
CA ASN A 96 12.24 -3.22 -11.64
C ASN A 96 11.07 -3.13 -10.64
N LEU A 97 11.13 -2.20 -9.66
CA LEU A 97 9.99 -1.91 -8.79
C LEU A 97 8.81 -1.28 -9.56
N LEU A 98 9.12 -0.53 -10.63
CA LEU A 98 8.16 0.09 -11.55
C LEU A 98 7.81 -0.81 -12.76
N ALA A 99 8.07 -2.12 -12.68
CA ALA A 99 7.79 -3.02 -13.78
C ALA A 99 6.33 -2.89 -14.26
N PRO A 100 6.05 -3.19 -15.55
CA PRO A 100 4.77 -2.91 -16.17
C PRO A 100 3.59 -3.36 -15.30
N SER A 101 2.72 -2.41 -14.98
CA SER A 101 1.53 -2.63 -14.16
C SER A 101 0.34 -1.98 -14.85
N PRO A 102 -0.83 -2.63 -14.84
CA PRO A 102 -2.07 -1.98 -15.27
C PRO A 102 -2.53 -0.89 -14.27
N LEU A 103 -1.92 -0.82 -13.09
CA LEU A 103 -2.27 0.12 -12.04
C LEU A 103 -1.35 1.34 -12.08
N SER A 104 -1.90 2.53 -11.85
CA SER A 104 -1.09 3.74 -11.66
C SER A 104 -0.24 3.57 -10.40
N ASN A 105 1.08 3.56 -10.58
CA ASN A 105 2.02 3.34 -9.50
C ASN A 105 3.27 4.20 -9.64
N GLN A 106 3.92 4.42 -8.52
CA GLN A 106 5.10 5.26 -8.40
C GLN A 106 6.03 4.71 -7.32
N VAL A 107 7.32 4.99 -7.48
CA VAL A 107 8.34 4.77 -6.45
C VAL A 107 8.79 6.15 -5.99
N VAL A 108 8.61 6.44 -4.71
CA VAL A 108 8.91 7.73 -4.11
C VAL A 108 10.01 7.57 -3.07
N LEU A 109 10.94 8.52 -3.03
CA LEU A 109 11.91 8.66 -1.96
C LEU A 109 11.44 9.76 -1.03
N ASP A 110 11.34 9.46 0.27
CA ASP A 110 11.03 10.50 1.25
C ASP A 110 12.29 11.29 1.66
N LYS A 111 12.10 12.29 2.52
CA LYS A 111 13.19 13.12 3.06
C LYS A 111 14.25 12.34 3.86
N HIS A 112 13.95 11.11 4.25
CA HIS A 112 14.84 10.21 4.98
C HIS A 112 15.47 9.16 4.06
N GLN A 113 15.33 9.29 2.73
CA GLN A 113 15.77 8.31 1.74
C GLN A 113 15.09 6.94 1.91
N GLN A 114 13.93 6.88 2.56
CA GLN A 114 13.12 5.68 2.57
C GLN A 114 12.36 5.57 1.25
N VAL A 115 12.33 4.38 0.69
CA VAL A 115 11.60 4.10 -0.55
C VAL A 115 10.18 3.70 -0.22
N TRP A 116 9.24 4.31 -0.93
CA TRP A 116 7.82 4.08 -0.84
C TRP A 116 7.29 3.59 -2.17
N LEU A 117 6.59 2.45 -2.15
CA LEU A 117 5.77 2.02 -3.27
C LEU A 117 4.41 2.67 -3.12
N VAL A 118 3.98 3.42 -4.12
CA VAL A 118 2.72 4.14 -4.10
C VAL A 118 1.85 3.63 -5.23
N SER A 119 0.60 3.28 -4.93
CA SER A 119 -0.41 2.92 -5.90
C SER A 119 -1.57 3.90 -5.81
N GLN A 120 -1.97 4.49 -6.93
CA GLN A 120 -2.96 5.55 -6.99
C GLN A 120 -4.17 5.14 -7.82
N LEU A 121 -5.35 5.59 -7.40
CA LEU A 121 -6.59 5.41 -8.15
C LEU A 121 -7.49 6.64 -8.03
N PRO A 122 -8.26 6.98 -9.08
CA PRO A 122 -9.26 8.03 -8.99
C PRO A 122 -10.30 7.68 -7.92
N LEU A 123 -10.76 8.67 -7.14
CA LEU A 123 -11.79 8.44 -6.13
C LEU A 123 -13.07 7.83 -6.72
N ALA A 124 -13.41 8.19 -7.96
CA ALA A 124 -14.57 7.64 -8.66
C ALA A 124 -14.51 6.11 -8.85
N GLU A 125 -13.30 5.55 -8.93
CA GLU A 125 -13.02 4.14 -9.19
C GLU A 125 -12.79 3.32 -7.91
N VAL A 126 -12.79 3.97 -6.74
CA VAL A 126 -12.57 3.29 -5.46
C VAL A 126 -13.71 2.30 -5.21
N ARG A 127 -13.37 1.01 -5.28
CA ARG A 127 -14.21 -0.15 -4.96
C ARG A 127 -13.37 -1.15 -4.20
N ILE A 128 -13.98 -1.93 -3.31
CA ILE A 128 -13.24 -2.88 -2.46
C ILE A 128 -12.36 -3.84 -3.27
N HIS A 129 -12.87 -4.36 -4.39
CA HIS A 129 -12.08 -5.27 -5.24
C HIS A 129 -10.90 -4.57 -5.92
N ILE A 130 -11.02 -3.28 -6.27
CA ILE A 130 -9.90 -2.50 -6.83
C ILE A 130 -8.88 -2.23 -5.72
N LEU A 131 -9.32 -1.83 -4.53
CA LEU A 131 -8.42 -1.65 -3.38
C LEU A 131 -7.63 -2.92 -3.07
N ASN A 132 -8.27 -4.09 -3.13
CA ASN A 132 -7.61 -5.39 -3.00
C ASN A 132 -6.55 -5.63 -4.09
N GLN A 133 -6.85 -5.32 -5.36
CA GLN A 133 -5.85 -5.43 -6.43
C GLN A 133 -4.64 -4.51 -6.22
N HIS A 134 -4.88 -3.28 -5.77
CA HIS A 134 -3.80 -2.32 -5.51
C HIS A 134 -2.93 -2.76 -4.33
N ILE A 135 -3.51 -3.27 -3.23
CA ILE A 135 -2.73 -3.75 -2.09
C ILE A 135 -1.96 -5.03 -2.43
N ASP A 136 -2.56 -5.96 -3.18
CA ASP A 136 -1.89 -7.17 -3.64
C ASP A 136 -0.65 -6.83 -4.47
N TRP A 137 -0.78 -5.89 -5.41
CA TRP A 137 0.35 -5.40 -6.19
C TRP A 137 1.44 -4.77 -5.30
N LEU A 138 1.07 -3.94 -4.32
CA LEU A 138 2.03 -3.33 -3.40
C LEU A 138 2.81 -4.38 -2.61
N ILE A 139 2.12 -5.41 -2.09
CA ILE A 139 2.75 -6.50 -1.34
C ILE A 139 3.67 -7.30 -2.25
N GLU A 140 3.24 -7.64 -3.46
CA GLU A 140 4.04 -8.37 -4.44
C GLU A 140 5.34 -7.63 -4.77
N ARG A 141 5.24 -6.33 -5.07
CA ARG A 141 6.41 -5.52 -5.40
C ARG A 141 7.33 -5.31 -4.20
N ALA A 142 6.76 -5.11 -3.01
CA ALA A 142 7.54 -5.01 -1.79
C ALA A 142 8.31 -6.29 -1.52
N ALA A 143 7.71 -7.45 -1.73
CA ALA A 143 8.39 -8.72 -1.53
C ALA A 143 9.43 -9.01 -2.62
N ALA A 144 9.14 -8.68 -3.89
CA ALA A 144 10.11 -8.78 -4.99
C ALA A 144 11.36 -7.92 -4.76
N SER A 145 11.20 -6.76 -4.09
CA SER A 145 12.31 -5.89 -3.72
C SER A 145 13.33 -6.56 -2.79
N GLN A 146 12.93 -7.60 -2.05
CA GLN A 146 13.80 -8.32 -1.12
C GLN A 146 14.54 -9.52 -1.75
N ASN A 147 14.06 -10.01 -2.90
CA ASN A 147 14.59 -11.22 -3.55
C ASN A 147 15.75 -10.96 -4.52
N ASN A 148 16.00 -9.70 -4.88
CA ASN A 148 17.10 -9.30 -5.78
C ASN A 148 18.33 -8.76 -5.00
N GLY A 149 18.50 -9.19 -3.76
CA GLY A 149 19.69 -8.91 -2.91
C GLY A 149 20.65 -10.09 -2.88
#